data_AF-A0AAU3L302-F1
#
_entry.id   AF-A0AAU3L302-F1
#
_cell.length_a   1.000
_cell.length_b   1.000
_cell.length_c   1.000
_cell.angle_alpha   90.00
_cell.angle_beta   90.00
_cell.angle_gamma   90.00
#
_symmetry.space_group_name_H-M   'P 1'
#
loop_
_entity.id
_entity.type
_entity.pdbx_description
1 polymer ?
#
loop_
_entity_poly.entity_id
_entity_poly.type
_entity_poly.pdbx_seq_one_letter_code
_entity_poly.pdbx_strand_id
1 'polypeptide(L)'
;MDGKFLSSVLGAQQLRSQVDGGCLCGNIRFSATGAPDFPHLCSCEHCQRLSGAPVMSWVSFPSEGFEWTGPGGEPTWFETFPQICRGFCPSCGSTMASKGDEEGLVGVTMMSLDDHTSLVPERQSFRPNAVPWLPIVGAQD
;
A
#
# COMPACT_ATOMS: atom_id res chain seq x y z
N MET A 1 -38.53 25.74 -5.02
CA MET A 1 -38.75 24.42 -4.39
C MET A 1 -38.31 23.37 -5.40
N ASP A 2 -37.22 22.61 -5.26
CA ASP A 2 -36.28 22.46 -4.15
C ASP A 2 -34.89 22.05 -4.68
N GLY A 3 -33.90 22.89 -4.40
CA GLY A 3 -32.47 22.63 -4.64
C GLY A 3 -31.90 21.66 -3.61
N LYS A 4 -32.36 20.40 -3.64
CA LYS A 4 -31.86 19.32 -2.76
C LYS A 4 -31.27 18.10 -3.49
N PHE A 5 -31.21 18.12 -4.83
CA PHE A 5 -30.60 17.02 -5.60
C PHE A 5 -29.14 17.27 -6.02
N LEU A 6 -28.53 18.39 -5.61
CA LEU A 6 -27.13 18.73 -5.93
C LEU A 6 -26.16 18.61 -4.74
N SER A 7 -26.59 18.01 -3.62
CA SER A 7 -25.78 17.95 -2.38
C SER A 7 -25.28 16.56 -1.99
N SER A 8 -25.62 15.48 -2.70
CA SER A 8 -25.21 14.11 -2.31
C SER A 8 -24.17 13.45 -3.22
N VAL A 9 -23.68 14.15 -4.25
CA VAL A 9 -22.56 13.67 -5.11
C VAL A 9 -21.24 14.39 -4.80
N LEU A 10 -21.26 15.41 -3.92
CA LEU A 10 -20.07 16.05 -3.35
C LEU A 10 -19.46 15.23 -2.18
N GLY A 11 -19.81 13.94 -2.09
CA GLY A 11 -19.34 12.99 -1.08
C GLY A 11 -18.24 12.03 -1.57
N ALA A 12 -17.78 12.17 -2.81
CA ALA A 12 -16.46 11.68 -3.19
C ALA A 12 -15.43 12.66 -2.59
N GLN A 13 -15.22 12.51 -1.28
CA GLN A 13 -14.16 13.20 -0.56
C GLN A 13 -12.89 13.05 -1.38
N GLN A 14 -12.44 14.19 -1.88
CA GLN A 14 -11.14 14.44 -2.44
C GLN A 14 -10.13 13.61 -1.65
N LEU A 15 -9.68 12.50 -2.23
CA LEU A 15 -8.47 11.81 -1.81
C LEU A 15 -7.46 12.93 -1.62
N ARG A 16 -6.95 13.09 -0.38
CA ARG A 16 -6.03 14.16 -0.04
C ARG A 16 -5.00 14.22 -1.18
N SER A 17 -4.75 15.41 -1.70
CA SER A 17 -3.83 15.63 -2.83
C SER A 17 -2.44 15.03 -2.60
N GLN A 18 -2.16 14.63 -1.37
CA GLN A 18 -0.96 13.99 -0.90
C GLN A 18 -1.31 13.01 0.24
N VAL A 19 -0.63 11.88 0.29
CA VAL A 19 -0.58 10.96 1.43
C VAL A 19 0.87 10.82 1.91
N ASP A 20 1.04 10.70 3.21
CA ASP A 20 2.34 10.55 3.83
C ASP A 20 2.44 9.20 4.55
N GLY A 21 3.65 8.71 4.71
CA GLY A 21 3.91 7.47 5.41
C GLY A 21 5.37 7.24 5.72
N GLY A 22 5.68 6.06 6.27
CA GLY A 22 7.04 5.66 6.53
C GLY A 22 7.18 4.40 7.38
N CYS A 23 8.41 4.13 7.76
CA CYS A 23 8.74 3.00 8.63
C CYS A 23 8.42 3.28 10.11
N LEU A 24 8.46 2.22 10.93
CA LEU A 24 8.16 2.27 12.35
C LEU A 24 8.98 3.31 13.13
N CYS A 25 10.29 3.42 12.84
CA CYS A 25 11.16 4.36 13.55
C CYS A 25 11.14 5.79 12.96
N GLY A 26 10.41 6.01 11.87
CA GLY A 26 10.33 7.31 11.19
C GLY A 26 11.59 7.72 10.43
N ASN A 27 12.62 6.87 10.32
CA ASN A 27 13.85 7.21 9.60
C ASN A 27 13.64 7.23 8.07
N ILE A 28 12.83 6.31 7.56
CA ILE A 28 12.34 6.31 6.17
C ILE A 28 10.94 6.88 6.20
N ARG A 29 10.73 7.97 5.46
CA ARG A 29 9.43 8.64 5.28
C ARG A 29 9.24 8.92 3.80
N PHE A 30 7.99 8.99 3.38
CA PHE A 30 7.64 9.34 2.01
C PHE A 30 6.39 10.20 1.96
N SER A 31 6.23 10.88 0.82
CA SER A 31 5.03 11.56 0.38
C SER A 31 4.65 11.02 -0.99
N ALA A 32 3.37 10.83 -1.24
CA ALA A 32 2.84 10.38 -2.52
C ALA A 32 1.63 11.23 -2.94
N THR A 33 1.62 11.65 -4.20
CA THR A 33 0.51 12.37 -4.85
C THR A 33 -0.07 11.52 -5.98
N GLY A 34 -1.33 11.81 -6.35
CA GLY A 34 -2.08 11.00 -7.31
C GLY A 34 -3.04 10.01 -6.65
N ALA A 35 -3.83 9.32 -7.46
CA ALA A 35 -4.81 8.36 -6.96
C ALA A 35 -4.10 7.08 -6.49
N PRO A 36 -4.48 6.52 -5.31
CA PRO A 36 -4.03 5.21 -4.91
C PRO A 36 -4.55 4.18 -5.90
N ASP A 37 -3.65 3.32 -6.36
CA ASP A 37 -3.98 2.23 -7.26
C ASP A 37 -3.97 0.88 -6.54
N PHE A 38 -4.97 0.07 -6.88
CA PHE A 38 -5.06 -1.33 -6.49
C PHE A 38 -4.82 -1.64 -4.99
N PRO A 39 -5.55 -1.01 -4.03
CA PRO A 39 -5.49 -1.41 -2.63
C PRO A 39 -5.97 -2.87 -2.48
N HIS A 40 -5.09 -3.75 -2.00
CA HIS A 40 -5.38 -5.18 -1.93
C HIS A 40 -4.62 -5.90 -0.82
N LEU A 41 -5.09 -7.11 -0.51
CA LEU A 41 -4.37 -8.07 0.34
C LEU A 41 -3.69 -9.14 -0.52
N CYS A 42 -2.57 -9.67 -0.06
CA CYS A 42 -1.89 -10.80 -0.71
C CYS A 42 -1.57 -11.91 0.30
N SER A 43 -1.95 -13.14 -0.04
CA SER A 43 -1.70 -14.35 0.76
C SER A 43 -0.64 -15.27 0.17
N CYS A 44 0.15 -14.83 -0.81
CA CYS A 44 1.23 -15.69 -1.32
C CYS A 44 2.26 -15.98 -0.22
N GLU A 45 2.94 -17.12 -0.31
CA GLU A 45 3.94 -17.53 0.69
C GLU A 45 5.03 -16.45 0.87
N HIS A 46 5.42 -15.78 -0.21
CA HIS A 46 6.38 -14.69 -0.16
C HIS A 46 5.87 -13.53 0.72
N CYS A 47 4.65 -13.05 0.51
CA CYS A 47 4.07 -11.98 1.32
C CYS A 47 3.88 -12.39 2.77
N GLN A 48 3.53 -13.66 3.04
CA GLN A 48 3.41 -14.19 4.39
C GLN A 48 4.75 -14.22 5.11
N ARG A 49 5.81 -14.70 4.46
CA ARG A 49 7.17 -14.75 5.02
C ARG A 49 7.80 -13.37 5.17
N LEU A 50 7.56 -12.48 4.22
CA LEU A 50 8.09 -11.12 4.21
C LEU A 50 7.50 -10.28 5.35
N SER A 51 6.19 -10.39 5.58
CA SER A 51 5.49 -9.64 6.62
C SER A 51 5.49 -10.32 7.99
N GLY A 52 5.69 -11.64 8.05
CA GLY A 52 5.42 -12.44 9.25
C GLY A 52 3.93 -12.52 9.61
N ALA A 53 3.02 -12.17 8.68
CA ALA A 53 1.59 -12.09 8.88
C ALA A 53 0.81 -12.98 7.89
N PRO A 54 -0.48 -13.30 8.13
CA PRO A 54 -1.28 -14.12 7.21
C PRO A 54 -1.51 -13.50 5.83
N VAL A 55 -1.48 -12.18 5.79
CA VAL A 55 -1.64 -11.34 4.60
C VAL A 55 -0.71 -10.15 4.69
N MET A 56 -0.27 -9.66 3.53
CA MET A 56 0.37 -8.35 3.40
C MET A 56 -0.57 -7.43 2.61
N SER A 57 -0.72 -6.20 3.09
CA SER A 57 -1.55 -5.18 2.45
C SER A 57 -0.70 -4.26 1.60
N TRP A 58 -1.13 -4.01 0.37
CA TRP A 58 -0.40 -3.23 -0.63
C TRP A 58 -1.31 -2.21 -1.29
N VAL A 59 -0.72 -1.08 -1.67
CA VAL A 59 -1.32 -0.04 -2.51
C VAL A 59 -0.20 0.61 -3.33
N SER A 60 -0.50 1.03 -4.55
CA SER A 60 0.49 1.65 -5.44
C SER A 60 0.18 3.13 -5.67
N PHE A 61 1.22 3.90 -5.97
CA PHE A 61 1.12 5.31 -6.35
C PHE A 61 1.98 5.61 -7.60
N PRO A 62 1.62 6.61 -8.42
CA PRO A 62 2.46 7.04 -9.54
C PRO A 62 3.86 7.46 -9.09
N SER A 63 4.90 6.95 -9.74
CA SER A 63 6.29 7.27 -9.38
C SER A 63 6.64 8.74 -9.57
N GLU A 64 6.02 9.42 -10.54
CA GLU A 64 6.21 10.86 -10.77
C GLU A 64 5.75 11.73 -9.60
N GLY A 65 4.83 11.22 -8.78
CA GLY A 65 4.27 11.91 -7.63
C GLY A 65 4.80 11.41 -6.29
N PHE A 66 5.83 10.57 -6.27
CA PHE A 66 6.33 9.89 -5.08
C PHE A 66 7.72 10.40 -4.68
N GLU A 67 7.89 10.79 -3.42
CA GLU A 67 9.15 11.33 -2.90
C GLU A 67 9.52 10.73 -1.55
N TRP A 68 10.80 10.40 -1.37
CA TRP A 68 11.35 10.02 -0.06
C TRP A 68 11.70 11.29 0.73
N THR A 69 10.98 11.51 1.82
CA THR A 69 11.05 12.74 2.63
C THR A 69 11.81 12.56 3.95
N GLY A 70 12.10 11.32 4.32
CA GLY A 70 12.76 10.98 5.59
C GLY A 70 14.28 11.20 5.54
N PRO A 71 14.92 11.42 6.70
CA PRO A 71 16.37 11.64 6.78
C PRO A 71 17.20 10.42 6.34
N GLY A 72 16.61 9.22 6.35
CA GLY A 72 17.23 8.00 5.85
C GLY A 72 17.17 7.83 4.33
N GLY A 73 16.49 8.71 3.60
CA GLY A 73 16.32 8.61 2.14
C GLY A 73 15.48 7.39 1.72
N GLU A 74 15.93 6.68 0.69
CA GLU A 74 15.27 5.47 0.22
C GLU A 74 15.41 4.30 1.20
N PRO A 75 14.43 3.38 1.24
CA PRO A 75 14.61 2.10 1.91
C PRO A 75 15.75 1.30 1.26
N THR A 76 16.29 0.33 2.01
CA THR A 76 17.17 -0.69 1.41
C THR A 76 16.33 -1.60 0.52
N TRP A 77 16.74 -1.74 -0.73
CA TRP A 77 16.07 -2.58 -1.73
C TRP A 77 16.66 -3.98 -1.75
N PHE A 78 15.79 -4.99 -1.68
CA PHE A 78 16.11 -6.39 -1.86
C PHE A 78 15.37 -6.94 -3.08
N GLU A 79 16.10 -7.48 -4.06
CA GLU A 79 15.50 -8.11 -5.23
C GLU A 79 14.88 -9.46 -4.82
N THR A 80 13.57 -9.57 -5.00
CA THR A 80 12.78 -10.74 -4.59
C THR A 80 12.41 -11.65 -5.75
N PHE A 81 12.29 -11.08 -6.95
CA PHE A 81 12.16 -11.75 -8.23
C PHE A 81 12.89 -10.89 -9.27
N PRO A 82 13.18 -11.40 -10.48
CA PRO A 82 13.84 -10.60 -11.51
C PRO A 82 13.12 -9.26 -11.68
N GLN A 83 13.85 -8.15 -11.45
CA GLN A 83 13.38 -6.76 -11.54
C GLN A 83 12.34 -6.32 -10.48
N ILE A 84 11.89 -7.21 -9.59
CA ILE A 84 10.92 -6.91 -8.54
C ILE A 84 11.64 -6.79 -7.20
N CYS A 85 11.65 -5.60 -6.62
CA CYS A 85 12.29 -5.32 -5.35
C CYS A 85 11.28 -5.08 -4.22
N ARG A 86 11.69 -5.41 -3.00
CA ARG A 86 11.01 -5.03 -1.76
C ARG A 86 11.92 -4.11 -0.94
N GLY A 87 11.35 -3.03 -0.44
CA GLY A 87 12.04 -1.99 0.31
C GLY A 87 11.79 -2.12 1.81
N PHE A 88 12.86 -2.13 2.60
CA PHE A 88 12.79 -2.15 4.06
C PHE A 88 13.68 -1.08 4.70
N CYS A 89 13.30 -0.62 5.90
CA CYS A 89 14.13 0.29 6.67
C CYS A 89 15.30 -0.48 7.32
N PRO A 90 16.57 -0.11 7.07
CA PRO A 90 17.71 -0.80 7.68
C PRO A 90 17.83 -0.57 9.19
N SER A 91 17.17 0.47 9.72
CA SER A 91 17.22 0.83 11.14
C SER A 91 16.22 0.06 12.01
N CYS A 92 15.01 -0.21 11.51
CA CYS A 92 13.95 -0.88 12.28
C CYS A 92 13.39 -2.15 11.64
N GLY A 93 13.81 -2.48 10.41
CA GLY A 93 13.38 -3.68 9.71
C GLY A 93 12.00 -3.60 9.05
N SER A 94 11.24 -2.50 9.20
CA SER A 94 9.91 -2.39 8.57
C SER A 94 10.01 -2.54 7.05
N THR A 95 9.35 -3.56 6.50
CA THR A 95 9.07 -3.65 5.06
C THR A 95 7.91 -2.73 4.72
N MET A 96 8.12 -1.84 3.77
CA MET A 96 7.17 -0.75 3.52
C MET A 96 7.00 -0.39 2.04
N ALA A 97 7.86 -0.88 1.14
CA ALA A 97 7.82 -0.46 -0.25
C ALA A 97 8.07 -1.61 -1.24
N SER A 98 7.68 -1.41 -2.48
CA SER A 98 8.01 -2.25 -3.61
C SER A 98 8.20 -1.42 -4.89
N LYS A 99 8.97 -1.97 -5.83
CA LYS A 99 9.13 -1.41 -7.18
C LYS A 99 9.35 -2.52 -8.20
N GLY A 100 8.99 -2.24 -9.45
CA GLY A 100 9.12 -3.18 -10.56
C GLY A 100 7.99 -4.20 -10.67
N ASP A 101 6.97 -4.13 -9.79
CA ASP A 101 5.73 -4.90 -9.95
C ASP A 101 4.94 -4.39 -11.18
N GLU A 102 4.96 -3.08 -11.42
CA GLU A 102 4.37 -2.40 -12.57
C GLU A 102 5.20 -1.17 -12.94
N GLU A 103 5.31 -0.85 -14.23
CA GLU A 103 6.08 0.30 -14.71
C GLU A 103 5.41 1.62 -14.31
N GLY A 104 6.21 2.58 -13.84
CA GLY A 104 5.69 3.90 -13.43
C GLY A 104 4.95 3.92 -12.08
N LEU A 105 4.93 2.81 -11.34
CA LEU A 105 4.32 2.72 -10.02
C LEU A 105 5.34 2.39 -8.92
N VAL A 106 5.11 2.97 -7.74
CA VAL A 106 5.76 2.58 -6.48
C VAL A 106 4.71 1.98 -5.57
N GLY A 107 4.92 0.74 -5.16
CA GLY A 107 4.08 0.08 -4.17
C GLY A 107 4.51 0.44 -2.76
N VAL A 108 3.56 0.61 -1.85
CA VAL A 108 3.81 0.71 -0.41
C VAL A 108 2.89 -0.20 0.35
N THR A 109 3.30 -0.61 1.55
CA THR A 109 2.37 -1.32 2.43
C THR A 109 1.32 -0.33 2.92
N MET A 110 0.05 -0.71 2.90
CA MET A 110 -1.01 0.19 3.36
C MET A 110 -0.78 0.63 4.81
N MET A 111 -0.24 -0.26 5.63
CA MET A 111 0.05 0.00 7.05
C MET A 111 1.30 0.86 7.29
N SER A 112 2.02 1.24 6.23
CA SER A 112 3.09 2.26 6.32
C SER A 112 2.56 3.68 6.10
N LEU A 113 1.31 3.85 5.66
CA LEU A 113 0.67 5.16 5.54
C LEU A 113 0.24 5.68 6.91
N ASP A 114 0.44 6.97 7.15
CA ASP A 114 0.02 7.63 8.38
C ASP A 114 -1.51 7.62 8.53
N ASP A 115 -2.23 7.76 7.41
CA ASP A 115 -3.68 7.66 7.33
C ASP A 115 -4.07 6.69 6.20
N HIS A 116 -4.46 5.49 6.58
CA HIS A 116 -4.90 4.42 5.67
C HIS A 116 -6.43 4.22 5.69
N THR A 117 -7.18 5.08 6.39
CA THR A 117 -8.61 4.84 6.70
C THR A 117 -9.52 4.90 5.47
N SER A 118 -9.08 5.57 4.40
CA SER A 118 -9.80 5.64 3.13
C SER A 118 -9.50 4.46 2.19
N LEU A 119 -8.54 3.61 2.53
CA LEU A 119 -8.13 2.48 1.70
C LEU A 119 -8.80 1.19 2.19
N VAL A 120 -9.79 0.75 1.43
CA VAL A 120 -10.49 -0.52 1.70
C VAL A 120 -10.05 -1.54 0.66
N PRO A 121 -9.35 -2.63 1.05
CA PRO A 121 -9.05 -3.71 0.13
C PRO A 121 -10.35 -4.41 -0.29
N GLU A 122 -10.61 -4.46 -1.59
CA GLU A 122 -11.75 -5.21 -2.15
C GLU A 122 -11.32 -6.55 -2.76
N ARG A 123 -10.01 -6.78 -2.85
CA ARG A 123 -9.43 -7.99 -3.43
C ARG A 123 -8.36 -8.59 -2.53
N GLN A 124 -8.25 -9.91 -2.60
CA GLN A 124 -7.17 -10.70 -2.04
C GLN A 124 -6.55 -11.58 -3.11
N SER A 125 -5.26 -11.39 -3.37
CA SER A 125 -4.45 -12.18 -4.28
C SER A 125 -4.00 -13.49 -3.61
N PHE A 126 -3.82 -14.55 -4.41
CA PHE A 126 -3.41 -15.88 -3.93
C PHE A 126 -4.32 -16.46 -2.83
N ARG A 127 -5.64 -16.33 -3.00
CA ARG A 127 -6.67 -16.83 -2.06
C ARG A 127 -6.49 -18.30 -1.65
N PRO A 128 -6.09 -19.24 -2.55
CA PRO A 128 -5.85 -20.63 -2.14
C PRO A 128 -4.75 -20.80 -1.08
N ASN A 129 -3.87 -19.79 -0.91
CA ASN A 129 -2.80 -19.77 0.10
C ASN A 129 -3.22 -19.03 1.38
N ALA A 130 -4.46 -18.53 1.46
CA ALA A 130 -4.96 -17.90 2.68
C ALA A 130 -5.03 -18.91 3.82
N VAL A 131 -4.72 -18.45 5.03
CA VAL A 131 -4.88 -19.28 6.23
C VAL A 131 -6.36 -19.59 6.46
N PRO A 132 -6.72 -20.82 6.86
CA PRO A 132 -8.12 -21.26 6.90
C PRO A 132 -8.97 -20.55 7.96
N TRP A 133 -8.33 -19.88 8.93
CA TRP A 133 -8.99 -19.18 10.03
C TRP A 133 -9.22 -17.68 9.78
N LEU A 134 -8.73 -17.13 8.66
CA LEU A 134 -8.92 -15.73 8.31
C LEU A 134 -9.90 -15.62 7.13
N PRO A 135 -11.01 -14.86 7.26
CA PRO A 135 -11.92 -14.62 6.15
C PRO A 135 -11.20 -13.97 4.95
N ILE A 136 -11.56 -14.42 3.74
CA ILE A 136 -10.95 -13.95 2.51
C ILE A 136 -11.68 -12.72 1.98
N VAL A 137 -10.94 -11.65 1.72
CA VAL A 137 -11.49 -10.41 1.16
C VAL A 137 -11.84 -10.59 -0.33
N GLY A 138 -13.05 -10.14 -0.70
CA GLY A 138 -13.55 -10.19 -2.07
C GLY A 138 -13.91 -11.58 -2.58
N ALA A 139 -13.98 -12.59 -1.68
CA ALA A 139 -14.69 -13.82 -2.00
C ALA A 139 -16.17 -13.47 -2.15
N GLN A 140 -16.70 -13.57 -3.37
CA GLN A 140 -18.15 -13.74 -3.55
C GLN A 140 -18.43 -15.22 -3.34
N ASP A 141 -19.51 -15.52 -2.60
CA ASP A 141 -20.01 -16.87 -2.38
C ASP A 141 -20.26 -17.63 -3.69
#